data_AF-A0A316X1M1-F1
#
_entry.id   AF-A0A316X1M1-F1
#
_cell.length_a   1.000
_cell.length_b   1.000
_cell.length_c   1.000
_cell.angle_alpha   90.00
_cell.angle_beta   90.00
_cell.angle_gamma   90.00
#
_symmetry.space_group_name_H-M   'P 1'
#
loop_
_entity.id
_entity.type
_entity.pdbx_description
1 polymer ?
#
loop_
_entity_poly.entity_id
_entity_poly.type
_entity_poly.pdbx_seq_one_letter_code
_entity_poly.pdbx_strand_id
1 'polypeptide(L)'
;MSKNIRFFLIFILGFTIYYFFDLFCFKSIQQFSKNLFHSKAAAHIIAYAVTLIPLVITLKVLFPKMNILNLFSLDKSIIKGFALAFLGTLPMLIGYCIHFKINSTINTESLFINTISSAFFEEIIFRAFLIGTLFRFTKLGFLSSVLLGSLLFAQVHLYQSQNTIELIEIFAITFLGSVFFAWVYFEQDFNLWCAIFLHSLMNFYWEIFNVSENVSGNLYGNLYKFLSIFLIIGIIIYHKRKNKIPFQITWRTLFIKSTELQS
;
A
#
# COMPACT_ATOMS: atom_id res chain seq x y z
N MET A 1 -2.21 9.92 32.14
CA MET A 1 -1.45 9.55 30.92
C MET A 1 -1.52 10.68 29.92
N SER A 2 -0.39 11.14 29.34
CA SER A 2 -0.44 12.23 28.36
C SER A 2 -1.26 11.80 27.14
N LYS A 3 -1.95 12.76 26.48
CA LYS A 3 -2.79 12.46 25.31
C LYS A 3 -2.02 11.72 24.20
N ASN A 4 -0.74 12.06 24.03
CA ASN A 4 0.14 11.40 23.06
C ASN A 4 0.46 9.95 23.45
N ILE A 5 0.77 9.66 24.70
CA ILE A 5 1.04 8.28 25.16
C ILE A 5 -0.22 7.42 24.98
N ARG A 6 -1.41 7.98 25.28
CA ARG A 6 -2.70 7.30 25.04
C ARG A 6 -2.93 6.98 23.58
N PHE A 7 -2.63 7.90 22.68
CA PHE A 7 -2.73 7.67 21.25
C PHE A 7 -1.86 6.47 20.83
N PHE A 8 -0.56 6.50 21.14
CA PHE A 8 0.36 5.45 20.72
C PHE A 8 0.03 4.08 21.33
N LEU A 9 -0.37 4.02 22.60
CA LEU A 9 -0.75 2.76 23.24
C LEU A 9 -1.99 2.12 22.59
N ILE A 10 -3.04 2.92 22.33
CA ILE A 10 -4.24 2.41 21.66
C ILE A 10 -3.92 1.99 20.23
N PHE A 11 -3.12 2.79 19.51
CA PHE A 11 -2.71 2.51 18.14
C PHE A 11 -1.92 1.19 18.04
N ILE A 12 -0.88 1.03 18.87
CA ILE A 12 -0.05 -0.18 18.91
C ILE A 12 -0.90 -1.39 19.30
N LEU A 13 -1.67 -1.29 20.38
CA LEU A 13 -2.54 -2.39 20.83
C LEU A 13 -3.53 -2.80 19.74
N GLY A 14 -4.16 -1.83 19.08
CA GLY A 14 -5.09 -2.06 17.99
C GLY A 14 -4.47 -2.79 16.80
N PHE A 15 -3.27 -2.37 16.40
CA PHE A 15 -2.53 -3.05 15.33
C PHE A 15 -2.07 -4.45 15.74
N THR A 16 -1.64 -4.64 17.00
CA THR A 16 -1.27 -5.96 17.53
C THR A 16 -2.46 -6.91 17.55
N ILE A 17 -3.64 -6.45 17.96
CA ILE A 17 -4.88 -7.24 17.92
C ILE A 17 -5.21 -7.61 16.48
N TYR A 18 -5.16 -6.66 15.55
CA TYR A 18 -5.33 -6.93 14.12
C TYR A 18 -4.35 -8.00 13.63
N TYR A 19 -3.06 -7.84 13.91
CA TYR A 19 -2.00 -8.72 13.42
C TYR A 19 -2.22 -10.17 13.86
N PHE A 20 -2.49 -10.40 15.15
CA PHE A 20 -2.74 -11.75 15.64
C PHE A 20 -4.09 -12.31 15.18
N PHE A 21 -5.12 -11.47 15.08
CA PHE A 21 -6.41 -11.90 14.57
C PHE A 21 -6.31 -12.33 13.10
N ASP A 22 -5.61 -11.57 12.27
CA ASP A 22 -5.32 -11.92 10.88
C ASP A 22 -4.51 -13.23 10.81
N LEU A 23 -3.39 -13.31 11.53
CA LEU A 23 -2.51 -14.47 11.55
C LEU A 23 -3.23 -15.78 11.90
N PHE A 24 -4.12 -15.77 12.90
CA PHE A 24 -4.79 -16.97 13.38
C PHE A 24 -6.14 -17.25 12.72
N CYS A 25 -6.88 -16.23 12.29
CA CYS A 25 -8.25 -16.39 11.82
C CYS A 25 -8.41 -16.26 10.31
N PHE A 26 -7.52 -15.58 9.59
CA PHE A 26 -7.68 -15.29 8.16
C PHE A 26 -7.94 -16.55 7.33
N LYS A 27 -7.08 -17.57 7.46
CA LYS A 27 -7.19 -18.83 6.70
C LYS A 27 -8.49 -19.57 7.00
N SER A 28 -8.92 -19.58 8.26
CA SER A 28 -10.17 -20.23 8.68
C SER A 28 -11.39 -19.52 8.10
N ILE A 29 -11.42 -18.19 8.17
CA ILE A 29 -12.50 -17.37 7.59
C ILE A 29 -12.53 -17.52 6.07
N GLN A 30 -11.36 -17.52 5.41
CA GLN A 30 -11.25 -17.71 3.97
C GLN A 30 -11.75 -19.10 3.56
N GLN A 31 -11.34 -20.16 4.24
CA GLN A 31 -11.78 -21.51 3.89
C GLN A 31 -13.28 -21.69 4.11
N PHE A 32 -13.82 -21.19 5.22
CA PHE A 32 -15.26 -21.18 5.49
C PHE A 32 -16.03 -20.45 4.39
N SER A 33 -15.60 -19.23 4.05
CA SER A 33 -16.24 -18.40 3.02
C SER A 33 -16.13 -19.05 1.63
N LYS A 34 -15.00 -19.68 1.32
CA LYS A 34 -14.81 -20.39 0.04
C LYS A 34 -15.79 -21.55 -0.09
N ASN A 35 -16.01 -22.30 1.00
CA ASN A 35 -16.97 -23.40 1.01
C ASN A 35 -18.42 -22.92 0.85
N LEU A 36 -18.73 -21.74 1.40
CA LEU A 36 -20.08 -21.16 1.35
C LEU A 36 -20.42 -20.52 -0.02
N PHE A 37 -19.47 -19.78 -0.60
CA PHE A 37 -19.71 -18.98 -1.81
C PHE A 37 -19.13 -19.61 -3.09
N HIS A 38 -18.40 -20.71 -2.97
CA HIS A 38 -17.72 -21.40 -4.08
C HIS A 38 -16.79 -20.50 -4.93
N SER A 39 -16.30 -19.38 -4.35
CA SER A 39 -15.38 -18.46 -5.01
C SER A 39 -14.20 -18.15 -4.11
N LYS A 40 -12.98 -18.34 -4.62
CA LYS A 40 -11.75 -17.99 -3.91
C LYS A 40 -11.62 -16.48 -3.75
N ALA A 41 -12.04 -15.72 -4.76
CA ALA A 41 -11.97 -14.25 -4.76
C ALA A 41 -12.92 -13.65 -3.70
N ALA A 42 -14.18 -14.09 -3.67
CA ALA A 42 -15.13 -13.65 -2.65
C ALA A 42 -14.64 -14.01 -1.24
N ALA A 43 -14.15 -15.24 -1.06
CA ALA A 43 -13.60 -15.69 0.21
C ALA A 43 -12.41 -14.84 0.69
N HIS A 44 -11.53 -14.43 -0.22
CA HIS A 44 -10.39 -13.57 0.08
C HIS A 44 -10.82 -12.16 0.52
N ILE A 45 -11.78 -11.56 -0.18
CA ILE A 45 -12.35 -10.25 0.20
C ILE A 45 -12.99 -10.35 1.59
N ILE A 46 -13.78 -11.38 1.84
CA ILE A 46 -14.48 -11.56 3.12
C ILE A 46 -13.48 -11.75 4.26
N ALA A 47 -12.46 -12.60 4.07
CA ALA A 47 -11.43 -12.82 5.07
C ALA A 47 -10.74 -11.50 5.47
N TYR A 48 -10.29 -10.71 4.49
CA TYR A 48 -9.72 -9.40 4.78
C TYR A 48 -10.71 -8.43 5.41
N ALA A 49 -11.94 -8.33 4.89
CA ALA A 49 -12.94 -7.42 5.44
C ALA A 49 -13.23 -7.71 6.92
N VAL A 50 -13.26 -8.99 7.31
CA VAL A 50 -13.40 -9.41 8.70
C VAL A 50 -12.13 -9.11 9.50
N THR A 51 -10.94 -9.45 8.99
CA THR A 51 -9.70 -9.21 9.72
C THR A 51 -9.37 -7.73 9.87
N LEU A 52 -9.90 -6.84 9.04
CA LEU A 52 -9.77 -5.38 9.17
C LEU A 52 -10.59 -4.77 10.33
N ILE A 53 -11.58 -5.47 10.90
CA ILE A 53 -12.48 -4.94 11.94
C ILE A 53 -11.73 -4.32 13.13
N PRO A 54 -10.67 -4.95 13.71
CA PRO A 54 -9.91 -4.35 14.79
C PRO A 54 -9.28 -3.00 14.43
N LEU A 55 -8.84 -2.81 13.18
CA LEU A 55 -8.30 -1.52 12.71
C LEU A 55 -9.39 -0.45 12.66
N VAL A 56 -10.59 -0.80 12.17
CA VAL A 56 -11.77 0.09 12.17
C VAL A 56 -12.13 0.52 13.58
N ILE A 57 -12.21 -0.44 14.51
CA ILE A 57 -12.51 -0.18 15.92
C ILE A 57 -11.44 0.73 16.52
N THR A 58 -10.17 0.45 16.28
CA THR A 58 -9.04 1.26 16.77
C THR A 58 -9.14 2.71 16.31
N LEU A 59 -9.38 2.93 15.01
CA LEU A 59 -9.57 4.27 14.46
C LEU A 59 -10.78 4.98 15.06
N LYS A 60 -11.89 4.28 15.30
CA LYS A 60 -13.08 4.86 15.93
C LYS A 60 -12.91 5.16 17.41
N VAL A 61 -12.11 4.39 18.13
CA VAL A 61 -11.73 4.69 19.52
C VAL A 61 -10.83 5.93 19.58
N LEU A 62 -9.88 6.06 18.63
CA LEU A 62 -8.99 7.21 18.55
C LEU A 62 -9.70 8.47 18.05
N PHE A 63 -10.61 8.33 17.08
CA PHE A 63 -11.27 9.43 16.35
C PHE A 63 -12.79 9.20 16.24
N PRO A 64 -13.54 9.25 17.36
CA PRO A 64 -14.96 8.85 17.38
C PRO A 64 -15.85 9.69 16.45
N LYS A 65 -15.52 10.97 16.27
CA LYS A 65 -16.31 11.91 15.46
C LYS A 65 -15.98 11.89 13.97
N MET A 66 -14.85 11.30 13.56
CA MET A 66 -14.41 11.32 12.17
C MET A 66 -15.06 10.18 11.36
N ASN A 67 -15.35 10.44 10.08
CA ASN A 67 -15.86 9.41 9.17
C ASN A 67 -14.78 8.37 8.86
N ILE A 68 -15.13 7.09 8.81
CA ILE A 68 -14.17 6.01 8.56
C ILE A 68 -13.53 6.08 7.17
N LEU A 69 -14.28 6.52 6.15
CA LEU A 69 -13.76 6.71 4.79
C LEU A 69 -12.68 7.79 4.78
N ASN A 70 -12.85 8.87 5.57
CA ASN A 70 -11.83 9.90 5.71
C ASN A 70 -10.60 9.41 6.50
N LEU A 71 -10.81 8.60 7.55
CA LEU A 71 -9.71 8.02 8.32
C LEU A 71 -8.86 7.08 7.46
N PHE A 72 -9.48 6.31 6.58
CA PHE A 72 -8.78 5.49 5.59
C PHE A 72 -8.45 6.21 4.27
N SER A 73 -8.74 7.52 4.15
CA SER A 73 -8.41 8.28 2.94
C SER A 73 -9.07 7.76 1.65
N LEU A 74 -10.22 7.12 1.79
CA LEU A 74 -11.05 6.59 0.70
C LEU A 74 -12.07 7.61 0.19
N ASP A 75 -12.23 8.75 0.86
CA ASP A 75 -13.10 9.87 0.49
C ASP A 75 -12.51 10.79 -0.61
N LYS A 76 -11.33 10.46 -1.12
CA LYS A 76 -10.61 11.20 -2.16
C LYS A 76 -11.00 10.72 -3.57
N SER A 77 -10.55 11.47 -4.59
CA SER A 77 -10.95 11.23 -5.98
C SER A 77 -10.35 9.93 -6.56
N ILE A 78 -11.22 8.96 -6.83
CA ILE A 78 -10.89 7.69 -7.50
C ILE A 78 -10.27 7.95 -8.88
N ILE A 79 -10.90 8.81 -9.68
CA ILE A 79 -10.49 9.10 -11.07
C ILE A 79 -9.09 9.70 -11.10
N LYS A 80 -8.77 10.63 -10.20
CA LYS A 80 -7.41 11.20 -10.11
C LYS A 80 -6.38 10.14 -9.74
N GLY A 81 -6.72 9.25 -8.80
CA GLY A 81 -5.85 8.15 -8.40
C GLY A 81 -5.57 7.18 -9.56
N PHE A 82 -6.62 6.77 -10.25
CA PHE A 82 -6.50 5.88 -11.41
C PHE A 82 -5.69 6.53 -12.54
N ALA A 83 -6.01 7.78 -12.91
CA ALA A 83 -5.31 8.47 -13.99
C ALA A 83 -3.81 8.62 -13.73
N LEU A 84 -3.42 9.01 -12.51
CA LEU A 84 -2.02 9.10 -12.13
C LEU A 84 -1.31 7.74 -12.20
N ALA A 85 -1.92 6.71 -11.61
CA ALA A 85 -1.35 5.36 -11.59
C ALA A 85 -1.22 4.78 -12.99
N PHE A 86 -2.24 4.92 -13.83
CA PHE A 86 -2.25 4.42 -15.20
C PHE A 86 -1.19 5.11 -16.06
N LEU A 87 -1.16 6.44 -16.08
CA LEU A 87 -0.15 7.19 -16.83
C LEU A 87 1.27 6.89 -16.33
N GLY A 88 1.43 6.81 -15.01
CA GLY A 88 2.69 6.51 -14.36
C GLY A 88 3.24 5.12 -14.65
N THR A 89 2.38 4.14 -14.92
CA THR A 89 2.75 2.74 -15.17
C THR A 89 2.78 2.36 -16.65
N LEU A 90 2.59 3.34 -17.56
CA LEU A 90 2.77 3.11 -19.01
C LEU A 90 4.14 2.52 -19.39
N PRO A 91 5.28 2.91 -18.77
CA PRO A 91 6.56 2.29 -19.09
C PRO A 91 6.58 0.78 -18.80
N MET A 92 5.95 0.32 -17.71
CA MET A 92 5.76 -1.11 -17.45
C MET A 92 4.87 -1.76 -18.50
N LEU A 93 3.71 -1.19 -18.80
CA LEU A 93 2.79 -1.78 -19.78
C LEU A 93 3.46 -1.93 -21.16
N ILE A 94 4.07 -0.85 -21.66
CA ILE A 94 4.73 -0.84 -22.98
C ILE A 94 5.96 -1.73 -22.98
N GLY A 95 6.82 -1.57 -21.97
CA GLY A 95 8.06 -2.32 -21.87
C GLY A 95 7.84 -3.82 -21.73
N TYR A 96 6.83 -4.21 -20.94
CA TYR A 96 6.52 -5.61 -20.74
C TYR A 96 5.90 -6.26 -21.96
N CYS A 97 5.05 -5.53 -22.69
CA CYS A 97 4.51 -5.98 -23.98
C CYS A 97 5.61 -6.29 -25.01
N ILE A 98 6.74 -5.58 -24.95
CA ILE A 98 7.86 -5.79 -25.88
C ILE A 98 8.73 -6.98 -25.46
N HIS A 99 9.02 -7.13 -24.15
CA HIS A 99 10.05 -8.06 -23.67
C HIS A 99 9.54 -9.38 -23.10
N PHE A 100 8.24 -9.48 -22.81
CA PHE A 100 7.67 -10.63 -22.12
C PHE A 100 6.47 -11.21 -22.87
N LYS A 101 6.17 -12.47 -22.58
CA LYS A 101 5.03 -13.18 -23.16
C LYS A 101 3.81 -13.01 -22.28
N ILE A 102 2.65 -12.86 -22.91
CA ILE A 102 1.38 -12.89 -22.19
C ILE A 102 1.17 -14.31 -21.64
N ASN A 103 0.82 -14.38 -20.36
CA ASN A 103 0.47 -15.60 -19.68
C ASN A 103 -0.84 -16.16 -20.26
N SER A 104 -0.78 -17.35 -20.84
CA SER A 104 -1.92 -18.01 -21.48
C SER A 104 -2.78 -18.82 -20.51
N THR A 105 -2.35 -19.00 -19.26
CA THR A 105 -3.00 -19.87 -18.26
C THR A 105 -3.40 -19.09 -17.00
N ILE A 106 -3.89 -17.86 -17.17
CA ILE A 106 -4.29 -17.00 -16.05
C ILE A 106 -5.63 -17.48 -15.46
N ASN A 107 -5.63 -17.86 -14.18
CA ASN A 107 -6.85 -18.04 -13.40
C ASN A 107 -7.41 -16.67 -12.99
N THR A 108 -8.66 -16.37 -13.37
CA THR A 108 -9.30 -15.07 -13.13
C THR A 108 -9.44 -14.72 -11.65
N GLU A 109 -9.76 -15.69 -10.79
CA GLU A 109 -9.87 -15.46 -9.35
C GLU A 109 -8.52 -15.14 -8.72
N SER A 110 -7.47 -15.91 -9.07
CA SER A 110 -6.11 -15.65 -8.59
C SER A 110 -5.59 -14.30 -9.12
N LEU A 111 -5.86 -13.95 -10.38
CA LEU A 111 -5.50 -12.63 -10.92
C LEU A 111 -6.18 -11.52 -10.13
N PHE A 112 -7.49 -11.62 -9.88
CA PHE A 112 -8.21 -10.63 -9.09
C PHE A 112 -7.63 -10.50 -7.68
N ILE A 113 -7.33 -11.63 -7.03
CA ILE A 113 -6.77 -11.68 -5.68
C ILE A 113 -5.40 -10.98 -5.64
N ASN A 114 -4.48 -11.36 -6.53
CA ASN A 114 -3.10 -10.90 -6.52
C ASN A 114 -2.93 -9.45 -7.00
N THR A 115 -3.93 -8.90 -7.70
CA THR A 115 -3.82 -7.57 -8.33
C THR A 115 -4.74 -6.55 -7.66
N ILE A 116 -6.03 -6.83 -7.51
CA ILE A 116 -7.00 -5.85 -7.03
C ILE A 116 -7.21 -6.02 -5.52
N SER A 117 -7.52 -7.24 -5.07
CA SER A 117 -7.87 -7.49 -3.67
C SER A 117 -6.69 -7.25 -2.74
N SER A 118 -5.52 -7.83 -3.03
CA SER A 118 -4.30 -7.66 -2.21
C SER A 118 -3.92 -6.18 -2.10
N ALA A 119 -3.76 -5.51 -3.24
CA ALA A 119 -3.46 -4.09 -3.31
C ALA A 119 -4.44 -3.25 -2.47
N PHE A 120 -5.74 -3.43 -2.65
CA PHE A 120 -6.73 -2.66 -1.90
C PHE A 120 -6.56 -2.79 -0.38
N PHE A 121 -6.48 -4.02 0.14
CA PHE A 121 -6.40 -4.24 1.58
C PHE A 121 -5.03 -3.87 2.15
N GLU A 122 -3.94 -4.22 1.46
CA GLU A 122 -2.59 -3.87 1.89
C GLU A 122 -2.39 -2.35 1.95
N GLU A 123 -2.88 -1.59 0.97
CA GLU A 123 -2.82 -0.13 1.02
C GLU A 123 -3.63 0.44 2.21
N ILE A 124 -4.79 -0.13 2.53
CA ILE A 124 -5.57 0.28 3.71
C ILE A 124 -4.79 0.00 5.00
N ILE A 125 -4.24 -1.20 5.14
CA ILE A 125 -3.54 -1.65 6.36
C ILE A 125 -2.23 -0.87 6.56
N PHE A 126 -1.38 -0.84 5.54
CA PHE A 126 -0.04 -0.30 5.68
C PHE A 126 0.01 1.20 5.40
N ARG A 127 -0.60 1.68 4.31
CA ARG A 127 -0.48 3.08 3.89
C ARG A 127 -1.46 3.97 4.63
N ALA A 128 -2.74 3.62 4.70
CA ALA A 128 -3.72 4.45 5.40
C ALA A 128 -3.64 4.30 6.92
N PHE A 129 -3.72 3.07 7.45
CA PHE A 129 -3.72 2.84 8.89
C PHE A 129 -2.33 3.00 9.50
N LEU A 130 -1.37 2.14 9.14
CA LEU A 130 -0.11 2.02 9.87
C LEU A 130 0.79 3.26 9.72
N ILE A 131 0.92 3.76 8.49
CA ILE A 131 1.76 4.92 8.16
C ILE A 131 0.96 6.22 8.20
N GLY A 132 -0.20 6.25 7.55
CA GLY A 132 -1.03 7.43 7.37
C GLY A 132 -1.59 7.97 8.68
N THR A 133 -2.06 7.11 9.58
CA THR A 133 -2.59 7.55 10.89
C THR A 133 -1.50 8.22 11.72
N LEU A 134 -0.29 7.64 11.75
CA LEU A 134 0.86 8.22 12.46
C LEU A 134 1.22 9.58 11.89
N PHE A 135 1.35 9.70 10.57
CA PHE A 135 1.69 10.97 9.97
C PHE A 135 0.57 12.00 10.17
N ARG A 136 -0.67 11.70 9.78
CA ARG A 136 -1.78 12.68 9.77
C ARG A 136 -2.11 13.21 11.16
N PHE A 137 -2.11 12.35 12.18
CA PHE A 137 -2.68 12.68 13.48
C PHE A 137 -1.66 12.81 14.62
N THR A 138 -0.36 12.72 14.31
CA THR A 138 0.70 13.00 15.29
C THR A 138 1.69 14.03 14.76
N LYS A 139 2.68 14.37 15.58
CA LYS A 139 3.80 15.23 15.18
C LYS A 139 4.91 14.48 14.47
N LEU A 140 4.78 13.18 14.22
CA LEU A 140 5.81 12.41 13.50
C LEU A 140 5.92 12.90 12.06
N GLY A 141 7.15 13.06 11.60
CA GLY A 141 7.48 13.36 10.21
C GLY A 141 7.35 12.15 9.30
N PHE A 142 7.70 12.33 8.03
CA PHE A 142 7.57 11.31 7.00
C PHE A 142 8.36 10.05 7.34
N LEU A 143 9.65 10.18 7.62
CA LEU A 143 10.54 9.06 7.88
C LEU A 143 10.15 8.36 9.19
N SER A 144 9.88 9.12 10.24
CA SER A 144 9.43 8.58 11.53
C SER A 144 8.11 7.81 11.44
N SER A 145 7.23 8.15 10.49
CA SER A 145 5.94 7.47 10.30
C SER A 145 6.06 6.25 9.37
N VAL A 146 6.92 6.33 8.35
CA VAL A 146 7.02 5.30 7.29
C VAL A 146 7.89 4.11 7.68
N LEU A 147 8.92 4.33 8.53
CA LEU A 147 9.95 3.32 8.81
C LEU A 147 9.37 2.01 9.34
N LEU A 148 8.61 2.05 10.44
CA LEU A 148 8.05 0.84 11.05
C LEU A 148 7.09 0.13 10.09
N GLY A 149 6.23 0.90 9.41
CA GLY A 149 5.26 0.34 8.47
C GLY A 149 5.92 -0.34 7.28
N SER A 150 6.94 0.28 6.69
CA SER A 150 7.70 -0.28 5.57
C SER A 150 8.55 -1.48 5.97
N LEU A 151 9.12 -1.49 7.19
CA LEU A 151 9.86 -2.65 7.72
C LEU A 151 8.93 -3.86 7.84
N LEU A 152 7.76 -3.69 8.46
CA LEU A 152 6.78 -4.76 8.60
C LEU A 152 6.25 -5.22 7.23
N PHE A 153 6.01 -4.28 6.32
CA PHE A 153 5.58 -4.61 4.95
C PHE A 153 6.63 -5.46 4.22
N ALA A 154 7.91 -5.09 4.27
CA ALA A 154 8.98 -5.86 3.65
C ALA A 154 9.16 -7.23 4.32
N GLN A 155 9.06 -7.31 5.65
CA GLN A 155 9.17 -8.55 6.39
C GLN A 155 8.12 -9.59 5.97
N VAL A 156 6.85 -9.18 5.81
CA VAL A 156 5.78 -10.12 5.41
C VAL A 156 5.92 -10.64 3.98
N HIS A 157 6.88 -10.14 3.19
CA HIS A 157 7.16 -10.61 1.83
C HIS A 157 8.36 -11.58 1.75
N LEU A 158 9.07 -11.81 2.85
CA LEU A 158 10.22 -12.72 2.88
C LEU A 158 9.84 -14.19 2.61
N TYR A 159 8.55 -14.56 2.60
CA TYR A 159 8.13 -15.91 2.22
C TYR A 159 8.34 -16.23 0.72
N GLN A 160 8.62 -15.22 -0.10
CA GLN A 160 8.74 -15.36 -1.56
C GLN A 160 10.01 -16.08 -2.04
N SER A 161 11.00 -16.31 -1.16
CA SER A 161 12.20 -17.08 -1.51
C SER A 161 12.76 -17.79 -0.28
N GLN A 162 13.67 -18.72 -0.52
CA GLN A 162 14.54 -19.33 0.51
C GLN A 162 16.02 -18.99 0.26
N ASN A 163 16.33 -18.31 -0.85
CA ASN A 163 17.70 -17.90 -1.20
C ASN A 163 18.04 -16.58 -0.49
N THR A 164 19.14 -16.56 0.26
CA THR A 164 19.56 -15.39 1.05
C THR A 164 19.74 -14.11 0.22
N ILE A 165 20.29 -14.20 -0.99
CA ILE A 165 20.51 -13.04 -1.85
C ILE A 165 19.16 -12.50 -2.35
N GLU A 166 18.29 -13.38 -2.85
CA GLU A 166 16.94 -12.99 -3.27
C GLU A 166 16.14 -12.41 -2.12
N LEU A 167 16.26 -12.94 -0.90
CA LEU A 167 15.60 -12.40 0.29
C LEU A 167 16.04 -10.96 0.60
N ILE A 168 17.33 -10.65 0.45
CA ILE A 168 17.85 -9.28 0.60
C ILE A 168 17.25 -8.36 -0.47
N GLU A 169 17.16 -8.84 -1.72
CA GLU A 169 16.58 -8.08 -2.83
C GLU A 169 15.07 -7.85 -2.64
N ILE A 170 14.31 -8.90 -2.28
CA ILE A 170 12.88 -8.86 -1.98
C ILE A 170 12.62 -7.87 -0.85
N PHE A 171 13.42 -7.93 0.22
CA PHE A 171 13.32 -6.99 1.34
C PHE A 171 13.57 -5.55 0.88
N ALA A 172 14.69 -5.30 0.19
CA ALA A 172 15.09 -3.97 -0.22
C ALA A 172 14.09 -3.33 -1.19
N ILE A 173 13.66 -4.07 -2.22
CA ILE A 173 12.71 -3.59 -3.23
C ILE A 173 11.34 -3.33 -2.59
N THR A 174 10.85 -4.24 -1.74
CA THR A 174 9.56 -4.10 -1.08
C THR A 174 9.57 -2.97 -0.04
N PHE A 175 10.66 -2.83 0.72
CA PHE A 175 10.84 -1.73 1.68
C PHE A 175 10.85 -0.37 0.99
N LEU A 176 11.69 -0.20 -0.03
CA LEU A 176 11.79 1.04 -0.80
C LEU A 176 10.50 1.32 -1.57
N GLY A 177 9.86 0.28 -2.10
CA GLY A 177 8.52 0.34 -2.69
C GLY A 177 7.50 0.90 -1.70
N SER A 178 7.41 0.36 -0.49
CA SER A 178 6.50 0.88 0.54
C SER A 178 6.76 2.34 0.89
N VAL A 179 8.03 2.75 0.99
CA VAL A 179 8.39 4.17 1.19
C VAL A 179 7.93 5.04 0.03
N PHE A 180 8.14 4.58 -1.21
CA PHE A 180 7.69 5.28 -2.41
C PHE A 180 6.17 5.41 -2.48
N PHE A 181 5.43 4.34 -2.18
CA PHE A 181 3.97 4.34 -2.18
C PHE A 181 3.41 5.28 -1.10
N ALA A 182 4.03 5.30 0.09
CA ALA A 182 3.70 6.28 1.12
C ALA A 182 3.97 7.73 0.67
N TRP A 183 5.06 7.97 -0.06
CA TRP A 183 5.36 9.28 -0.63
C TRP A 183 4.31 9.70 -1.67
N VAL A 184 3.93 8.82 -2.60
CA VAL A 184 2.84 9.07 -3.58
C VAL A 184 1.53 9.39 -2.85
N TYR A 185 1.16 8.57 -1.87
CA TYR A 185 -0.03 8.77 -1.06
C TYR A 185 -0.06 10.16 -0.40
N PHE A 186 1.03 10.59 0.24
CA PHE A 186 1.09 11.88 0.91
C PHE A 186 1.12 13.05 -0.07
N GLU A 187 1.92 12.97 -1.13
CA GLU A 187 2.05 14.08 -2.08
C GLU A 187 0.79 14.31 -2.93
N GLN A 188 -0.08 13.31 -3.01
CA GLN A 188 -1.41 13.37 -3.61
C GLN A 188 -2.53 13.72 -2.60
N ASP A 189 -2.20 14.50 -1.55
CA ASP A 189 -3.15 14.96 -0.54
C ASP A 189 -3.89 13.82 0.18
N PHE A 190 -3.12 12.80 0.55
CA PHE A 190 -3.63 11.58 1.20
C PHE A 190 -4.72 10.90 0.37
N ASN A 191 -4.59 10.87 -0.96
CA ASN A 191 -5.47 10.10 -1.83
C ASN A 191 -4.99 8.64 -1.91
N LEU A 192 -5.63 7.75 -1.14
CA LEU A 192 -5.23 6.34 -1.09
C LEU A 192 -5.43 5.64 -2.44
N TRP A 193 -6.39 6.09 -3.25
CA TRP A 193 -6.65 5.53 -4.58
C TRP A 193 -5.42 5.60 -5.49
N CYS A 194 -4.56 6.62 -5.33
CA CYS A 194 -3.30 6.69 -6.07
C CYS A 194 -2.40 5.49 -5.78
N ALA A 195 -2.27 5.11 -4.51
CA ALA A 195 -1.45 3.98 -4.10
C ALA A 195 -2.11 2.65 -4.45
N ILE A 196 -3.43 2.52 -4.27
CA ILE A 196 -4.20 1.31 -4.61
C ILE A 196 -4.06 0.99 -6.09
N PHE A 197 -4.37 1.95 -6.97
CA PHE A 197 -4.29 1.69 -8.40
C PHE A 197 -2.86 1.50 -8.88
N LEU A 198 -1.90 2.21 -8.29
CA LEU A 198 -0.50 2.01 -8.63
C LEU A 198 -0.07 0.57 -8.30
N HIS A 199 -0.41 0.09 -7.11
CA HIS A 199 -0.09 -1.27 -6.67
C HIS A 199 -0.77 -2.28 -7.61
N SER A 200 -2.08 -2.12 -7.81
CA SER A 200 -2.88 -3.02 -8.62
C SER A 200 -2.38 -3.11 -10.06
N LEU A 201 -2.07 -1.98 -10.71
CA LEU A 201 -1.60 -1.98 -12.09
C LEU A 201 -0.19 -2.58 -12.20
N MET A 202 0.70 -2.28 -11.25
CA MET A 202 2.04 -2.88 -11.24
C MET A 202 1.97 -4.41 -11.11
N ASN A 203 1.15 -4.93 -10.18
CA ASN A 203 0.94 -6.37 -10.03
C ASN A 203 0.23 -6.97 -11.25
N PHE A 204 -0.77 -6.26 -11.79
CA PHE A 204 -1.52 -6.73 -12.95
C PHE A 204 -0.64 -6.90 -14.18
N TYR A 205 0.23 -5.94 -14.48
CA TYR A 205 1.19 -6.08 -15.56
C TYR A 205 2.22 -7.16 -15.27
N TRP A 206 2.67 -7.29 -14.02
CA TRP A 206 3.60 -8.35 -13.62
C TRP A 206 3.05 -9.75 -13.89
N GLU A 207 1.79 -9.98 -13.50
CA GLU A 207 1.09 -11.26 -13.62
C GLU A 207 0.71 -11.58 -15.08
N ILE A 208 0.17 -10.60 -15.82
CA ILE A 208 -0.23 -10.80 -17.22
C ILE A 208 0.97 -11.13 -18.10
N PHE A 209 2.11 -10.48 -17.87
CA PHE A 209 3.31 -10.70 -18.66
C PHE A 209 4.24 -11.76 -18.08
N ASN A 210 3.82 -12.48 -17.03
CA ASN A 210 4.62 -13.52 -16.36
C ASN A 210 6.10 -13.12 -16.17
N VAL A 211 6.32 -11.96 -15.55
CA VAL A 211 7.63 -11.28 -15.57
C VAL A 211 8.68 -12.08 -14.80
N SER A 212 8.38 -12.51 -13.58
CA SER A 212 9.25 -13.36 -12.74
C SER A 212 8.44 -13.98 -11.61
N GLU A 213 9.00 -15.00 -10.96
CA GLU A 213 8.37 -15.75 -9.86
C GLU A 213 8.19 -14.93 -8.57
N ASN A 214 9.06 -13.95 -8.32
CA ASN A 214 8.99 -13.10 -7.13
C ASN A 214 9.39 -11.64 -7.43
N VAL A 215 9.24 -10.75 -6.44
CA VAL A 215 9.42 -9.30 -6.62
C VAL A 215 10.85 -8.87 -6.94
N SER A 216 11.86 -9.72 -6.68
CA SER A 216 13.26 -9.43 -7.07
C SER A 216 13.36 -9.21 -8.57
N GLY A 217 12.55 -9.93 -9.35
CA GLY A 217 12.38 -9.70 -10.76
C GLY A 217 13.56 -10.17 -11.60
N ASN A 218 13.71 -9.55 -12.76
CA ASN A 218 14.84 -9.69 -13.66
C ASN A 218 15.21 -8.32 -14.23
N LEU A 219 16.22 -8.27 -15.10
CA LEU A 219 16.75 -7.02 -15.64
C LEU A 219 15.66 -6.15 -16.29
N TYR A 220 14.90 -6.67 -17.26
CA TYR A 220 13.86 -5.91 -17.95
C TYR A 220 12.66 -5.60 -17.06
N GLY A 221 12.28 -6.56 -16.20
CA GLY A 221 11.25 -6.41 -15.18
C GLY A 221 11.52 -5.18 -14.31
N ASN A 222 12.73 -5.09 -13.78
CA ASN A 222 13.16 -3.99 -12.92
C ASN A 222 13.39 -2.69 -13.68
N LEU A 223 13.93 -2.73 -14.90
CA LEU A 223 14.13 -1.54 -15.73
C LEU A 223 12.83 -0.75 -15.91
N TYR A 224 11.77 -1.41 -16.38
CA TYR A 224 10.49 -0.72 -16.63
C TYR A 224 9.74 -0.35 -15.35
N LYS A 225 9.95 -1.12 -14.27
CA LYS A 225 9.47 -0.78 -12.92
C LYS A 225 10.08 0.55 -12.47
N PHE A 226 11.40 0.69 -12.56
CA PHE A 226 12.10 1.94 -12.20
C PHE A 226 11.72 3.11 -13.12
N LEU A 227 11.58 2.88 -14.43
CA LEU A 227 11.10 3.92 -15.35
C LEU A 227 9.70 4.43 -14.97
N SER A 228 8.79 3.54 -14.56
CA SER A 228 7.46 3.91 -14.08
C SER A 228 7.51 4.71 -12.78
N ILE A 229 8.37 4.30 -11.83
CA ILE A 229 8.61 5.04 -10.59
C ILE A 229 9.10 6.46 -10.89
N PHE A 230 10.11 6.61 -11.75
CA PHE A 230 10.64 7.92 -12.14
C PHE A 230 9.59 8.78 -12.86
N LEU A 231 8.77 8.17 -13.72
CA LEU A 231 7.70 8.87 -14.40
C LEU A 231 6.66 9.41 -13.41
N ILE A 232 6.24 8.60 -12.43
CA ILE A 232 5.30 9.04 -11.39
C ILE A 232 5.88 10.19 -10.58
N ILE A 233 7.14 10.07 -10.13
CA ILE A 233 7.83 11.16 -9.42
C ILE A 233 7.83 12.43 -10.27
N GLY A 234 8.18 12.31 -11.55
CA GLY A 234 8.20 13.41 -12.51
C GLY A 234 6.82 14.07 -12.68
N ILE A 235 5.76 13.28 -12.87
CA ILE A 235 4.38 13.76 -13.02
C ILE A 235 3.94 14.54 -11.77
N ILE A 236 4.17 13.97 -10.57
CA ILE A 236 3.79 14.61 -9.31
C ILE A 236 4.56 15.93 -9.12
N ILE A 237 5.88 15.91 -9.30
CA ILE A 237 6.71 17.10 -9.13
C ILE A 237 6.31 18.19 -10.15
N TYR A 238 6.13 17.82 -11.41
CA TYR A 238 5.71 18.75 -12.46
C TYR A 238 4.35 19.36 -12.15
N HIS A 239 3.36 18.54 -11.81
CA HIS A 239 2.02 19.01 -11.47
C HIS A 239 2.03 20.00 -10.30
N LYS A 240 2.74 19.66 -9.22
CA LYS A 240 2.82 20.52 -8.03
C LYS A 240 3.56 21.82 -8.32
N ARG A 241 4.67 21.79 -9.06
CA ARG A 241 5.41 23.00 -9.45
C ARG A 241 4.58 23.90 -10.37
N LYS A 242 3.96 23.34 -11.41
CA LYS A 242 3.13 24.10 -12.36
C LYS A 242 1.98 24.82 -11.66
N ASN A 243 1.35 24.17 -10.68
CA ASN A 243 0.20 24.70 -9.96
C ASN A 243 0.57 25.40 -8.64
N LYS A 244 1.86 25.57 -8.34
CA LYS A 244 2.37 26.17 -7.09
C LYS A 244 1.82 25.50 -5.82
N ILE A 245 1.58 24.19 -5.86
CA ILE A 245 1.09 23.41 -4.72
C ILE A 245 2.30 23.01 -3.85
N PRO A 246 2.30 23.30 -2.54
CA PRO A 246 3.40 22.92 -1.66
C PRO A 246 3.52 21.40 -1.51
N PHE A 247 4.75 20.91 -1.34
CA PHE A 247 5.02 19.52 -1.00
C PHE A 247 4.64 19.23 0.46
N GLN A 248 4.04 18.06 0.69
CA GLN A 248 3.70 17.62 2.06
C GLN A 248 4.97 17.15 2.79
N ILE A 249 5.87 16.51 2.05
CA ILE A 249 7.14 15.99 2.52
C ILE A 249 8.24 16.96 2.08
N THR A 250 8.87 17.59 3.06
CA THR A 250 10.02 18.48 2.90
C THR A 250 11.08 18.08 3.91
N TRP A 251 12.30 18.61 3.78
CA TRP A 251 13.36 18.40 4.77
C TRP A 251 12.92 18.78 6.20
N ARG A 252 12.03 19.77 6.34
CA ARG A 252 11.49 20.20 7.65
C ARG A 252 10.47 19.24 8.24
N THR A 253 9.85 18.39 7.42
CA THR A 253 8.80 17.44 7.85
C THR A 253 9.28 15.98 7.84
N LEU A 254 10.59 15.74 7.73
CA LEU A 254 11.14 14.37 7.66
C LEU A 254 11.00 13.60 8.99
N PHE A 255 11.37 14.20 10.12
CA PHE A 255 11.39 13.50 11.41
C PHE A 255 10.27 13.94 12.35
N ILE A 256 10.02 15.25 12.43
CA ILE A 256 8.98 15.86 13.26
C ILE A 256 8.32 17.00 12.47
N LYS A 257 7.00 17.11 12.56
CA LYS A 257 6.21 18.19 11.94
C LYS A 257 5.92 19.29 12.95
N SER A 258 5.94 20.55 12.51
CA SER A 258 5.48 21.68 13.31
C SER A 258 3.94 21.64 13.49
N THR A 259 3.46 22.15 14.62
CA THR A 259 2.04 22.11 15.02
C THR A 259 1.12 22.90 14.08
N GLU A 260 1.66 23.81 13.27
CA GLU A 260 0.90 24.70 12.36
C GLU A 260 0.28 23.98 11.14
N LEU A 261 0.71 22.74 10.83
CA LEU A 261 0.22 21.99 9.66
C LEU A 261 -1.02 21.12 9.96
N GLN A 262 -1.69 21.33 11.09
CA GLN A 262 -2.82 20.50 11.55
C GLN A 262 -4.17 21.25 11.62
N SER A 263 -4.24 22.50 11.15
CA SER A 263 -5.50 23.27 11.02
C SER A 263 -6.21 23.00 9.70
#